data_AF-A0A9X5TZT9-F1
#
_entry.id   AF-A0A9X5TZT9-F1
#
_cell.length_a   1.000
_cell.length_b   1.000
_cell.length_c   1.000
_cell.angle_alpha   90.00
_cell.angle_beta   90.00
_cell.angle_gamma   90.00
#
_symmetry.space_group_name_H-M   'P 1'
#
loop_
_entity.id
_entity.type
_entity.pdbx_description
1 polymer ?
#
loop_
_entity_poly.entity_id
_entity_poly.type
_entity_poly.pdbx_seq_one_letter_code
_entity_poly.pdbx_strand_id
1 'polypeptide(L)'
;MSPAGDHSPVSRTAGAIVGVVSVVALALAIFLSNPSAPTTQGTGTGTGTTASSVTPTGHTTRVSVGVDGMAFTPNHIEVPVGDRLIVDFTNSGDQRHDLVFETGVSSGSLAAGETKELDLGVISGDVEGWCSLPGHREMGMTLHVQATGASSSSSGTSASGSHAHHGHDHGQDAAAGPATPTALTDYAATIDARDPVLPPATNETERHYTFTVTEQTVNVTSSLTRESWTFNGDAPGPILRGHIGDTFHITLVNNGTMSHSLDFHAGLVAPDNVMRSIEPGQTLEYTFVAKNAGIWLYHCSTAPMSMHIANGMFGAVIIDPTDLDKVDREYVMVASELYLGADGQPADASLLSALQPNAMAFNGVPFQYKAHPIQIKTNERVRVWVMDAGPNLATTFHVVGTQFDTVWREGAYVIRGGGSGGGWGQVLTLGAAEGGFVEFTPLEAGHYAFVNHALSLAEKGQLGVFEVTD
;
A
#
# COMPACT_ATOMS: atom_id res chain seq x y z
N MET A 1 9.68 58.57 -23.14
CA MET A 1 8.70 59.52 -22.59
C MET A 1 7.88 58.76 -21.56
N SER A 2 8.13 59.01 -20.27
CA SER A 2 7.14 58.79 -19.21
C SER A 2 6.05 59.87 -19.31
N PRO A 3 4.86 59.66 -18.74
CA PRO A 3 4.63 59.94 -17.30
C PRO A 3 3.89 58.76 -16.62
N ALA A 4 4.07 58.36 -15.35
CA ALA A 4 4.31 59.02 -14.06
C ALA A 4 3.12 59.81 -13.48
N GLY A 5 2.57 59.25 -12.38
CA GLY A 5 1.91 59.97 -11.28
C GLY A 5 0.38 59.99 -11.32
N ASP A 6 -0.34 60.00 -10.19
CA ASP A 6 -0.03 59.85 -8.76
C ASP A 6 -1.38 59.85 -8.02
N HIS A 7 -1.40 59.41 -6.75
CA HIS A 7 -2.17 59.95 -5.61
C HIS A 7 -2.29 58.90 -4.48
N SER A 8 -1.36 59.01 -3.52
CA SER A 8 -1.50 58.59 -2.11
C SER A 8 -2.19 59.74 -1.31
N PRO A 9 -2.22 59.82 0.06
CA PRO A 9 -1.92 58.85 1.15
C PRO A 9 -2.93 58.89 2.33
N VAL A 10 -2.89 57.95 3.29
CA VAL A 10 -3.13 58.27 4.73
C VAL A 10 -2.34 57.35 5.69
N SER A 11 -1.40 58.00 6.40
CA SER A 11 -0.96 57.87 7.81
C SER A 11 -0.41 56.58 8.44
N ARG A 12 0.77 56.77 9.02
CA ARG A 12 1.56 55.92 9.93
C ARG A 12 1.21 56.18 11.40
N THR A 13 1.36 55.16 12.24
CA THR A 13 1.88 55.19 13.63
C THR A 13 2.20 53.74 14.00
N ALA A 14 3.43 53.24 14.04
CA ALA A 14 4.51 53.47 15.00
C ALA A 14 4.12 53.15 16.46
N GLY A 15 4.59 52.01 16.96
CA GLY A 15 4.53 51.61 18.37
C GLY A 15 5.32 50.31 18.56
N ALA A 16 6.54 50.44 19.09
CA ALA A 16 7.48 49.36 19.34
C ALA A 16 7.55 49.00 20.83
N ILE A 17 8.32 47.95 21.10
CA ILE A 17 9.17 47.65 22.26
C ILE A 17 8.65 46.61 23.31
N VAL A 18 9.57 45.67 23.59
CA VAL A 18 9.80 44.78 24.75
C VAL A 18 8.91 43.53 24.79
N GLY A 19 9.38 42.28 24.70
CA GLY A 19 10.63 41.67 25.17
C GLY A 19 10.33 40.85 26.41
N VAL A 20 10.60 39.53 26.40
CA VAL A 20 11.15 38.72 27.52
C VAL A 20 11.30 37.27 27.03
N VAL A 21 12.56 36.83 27.06
CA VAL A 21 13.03 35.44 27.05
C VAL A 21 12.85 34.89 28.47
N SER A 22 12.30 33.69 28.63
CA SER A 22 12.41 32.93 29.87
C SER A 22 12.59 31.45 29.59
N VAL A 23 13.85 31.03 29.64
CA VAL A 23 14.30 29.66 29.88
C VAL A 23 14.08 29.36 31.37
N VAL A 24 13.45 28.23 31.71
CA VAL A 24 13.57 27.62 33.04
C VAL A 24 13.73 26.10 32.89
N ALA A 25 14.93 25.64 33.18
CA ALA A 25 15.21 24.31 33.67
C ALA A 25 15.38 24.39 35.20
N LEU A 26 14.80 23.47 35.98
CA LEU A 26 15.54 22.67 36.97
C LEU A 26 14.69 21.57 37.65
N ALA A 27 15.39 20.45 37.80
CA ALA A 27 15.21 19.16 38.44
C ALA A 27 14.63 19.01 39.88
N LEU A 28 14.21 17.75 40.12
CA LEU A 28 14.45 16.84 41.29
C LEU A 28 13.54 16.83 42.54
N ALA A 29 12.99 15.64 42.85
CA ALA A 29 12.80 15.05 44.19
C ALA A 29 12.56 13.51 44.01
N ILE A 30 13.55 12.63 44.17
CA ILE A 30 13.93 11.84 45.37
C ILE A 30 12.76 11.38 46.25
N PHE A 31 12.48 10.06 46.23
CA PHE A 31 12.06 9.30 47.40
C PHE A 31 12.78 7.94 47.41
N LEU A 32 13.57 7.72 48.46
CA LEU A 32 14.19 6.45 48.85
C LEU A 32 13.50 5.97 50.13
N SER A 33 13.06 4.71 50.16
CA SER A 33 13.07 3.89 51.39
C SER A 33 12.83 2.41 51.07
N ASN A 34 13.89 1.62 51.30
CA ASN A 34 13.97 0.15 51.43
C ASN A 34 13.45 -0.29 52.83
N PRO A 35 13.19 -1.59 53.15
CA PRO A 35 14.24 -2.62 53.24
C PRO A 35 13.88 -4.11 52.92
N SER A 36 14.96 -4.87 52.65
CA SER A 36 15.30 -6.32 52.72
C SER A 36 14.33 -7.30 53.45
N ALA A 37 14.19 -8.62 53.18
CA ALA A 37 15.03 -9.73 52.66
C ALA A 37 14.12 -11.01 52.48
N PRO A 38 14.58 -12.30 52.31
CA PRO A 38 15.75 -12.91 51.66
C PRO A 38 15.40 -14.01 50.58
N THR A 39 16.45 -14.42 49.87
CA THR A 39 16.71 -15.59 48.99
C THR A 39 15.83 -16.85 49.00
N THR A 40 15.57 -17.40 47.80
CA THR A 40 15.74 -18.83 47.46
C THR A 40 16.23 -19.01 46.01
N GLN A 41 17.37 -19.70 45.87
CA GLN A 41 17.96 -20.16 44.61
C GLN A 41 17.13 -21.31 44.02
N GLY A 42 16.76 -21.20 42.74
CA GLY A 42 16.33 -22.30 41.89
C GLY A 42 17.28 -22.42 40.71
N THR A 43 18.15 -23.43 40.74
CA THR A 43 19.07 -23.77 39.65
C THR A 43 18.32 -24.36 38.47
N GLY A 44 18.14 -23.58 37.41
CA GLY A 44 17.75 -24.06 36.08
C GLY A 44 18.87 -23.74 35.09
N THR A 45 19.57 -24.76 34.63
CA THR A 45 20.63 -24.68 33.61
C THR A 45 20.03 -24.31 32.26
N GLY A 46 20.09 -23.02 31.92
CA GLY A 46 19.94 -22.55 30.54
C GLY A 46 21.26 -22.76 29.80
N THR A 47 21.22 -23.52 28.70
CA THR A 47 22.28 -23.54 27.68
C THR A 47 22.32 -22.19 26.98
N GLY A 48 23.02 -21.23 27.58
CA GLY A 48 23.40 -19.99 26.94
C GLY A 48 24.57 -20.24 26.00
N THR A 49 24.35 -20.03 24.71
CA THR A 49 25.39 -19.89 23.69
C THR A 49 26.39 -18.84 24.20
N THR A 50 27.61 -19.25 24.49
CA THR A 50 28.69 -18.34 24.88
C THR A 50 28.94 -17.35 23.75
N ALA A 51 28.52 -16.10 23.91
CA ALA A 51 29.04 -14.99 23.12
C ALA A 51 30.56 -14.96 23.34
N SER A 52 31.33 -15.16 22.27
CA SER A 52 32.78 -15.02 22.32
C SER A 52 33.13 -13.63 22.85
N SER A 53 33.71 -13.54 24.04
CA SER A 53 34.10 -12.27 24.64
C SER A 53 35.27 -11.69 23.86
N VAL A 54 34.99 -10.79 22.93
CA VAL A 54 36.03 -10.03 22.21
C VAL A 54 36.58 -8.95 23.13
N THR A 55 37.90 -8.85 23.22
CA THR A 55 38.57 -7.78 23.99
C THR A 55 38.38 -6.45 23.26
N PRO A 56 37.80 -5.41 23.90
CA PRO A 56 37.69 -4.10 23.29
C PRO A 56 39.06 -3.52 22.96
N THR A 57 39.23 -2.98 21.75
CA THR A 57 40.47 -2.32 21.32
C THR A 57 40.66 -0.96 22.00
N GLY A 58 39.55 -0.34 22.43
CA GLY A 58 39.50 1.04 22.90
C GLY A 58 39.34 2.07 21.78
N HIS A 59 39.33 1.65 20.51
CA HIS A 59 39.07 2.52 19.37
C HIS A 59 37.58 2.62 19.07
N THR A 60 37.17 3.72 18.43
CA THR A 60 35.80 3.94 17.95
C THR A 60 35.83 4.14 16.44
N THR A 61 35.14 3.26 15.72
CA THR A 61 34.81 3.44 14.30
C THR A 61 33.52 4.24 14.22
N ARG A 62 33.55 5.40 13.55
CA ARG A 62 32.39 6.29 13.39
C ARG A 62 32.09 6.48 11.91
N VAL A 63 30.85 6.23 11.50
CA VAL A 63 30.45 6.22 10.09
C VAL A 63 29.14 7.00 9.91
N SER A 64 29.09 7.86 8.89
CA SER A 64 27.84 8.50 8.48
C SER A 64 27.13 7.63 7.45
N VAL A 65 25.84 7.39 7.68
CA VAL A 65 24.98 6.61 6.76
C VAL A 65 23.82 7.50 6.34
N GLY A 66 23.61 7.61 5.03
CA GLY A 66 22.48 8.28 4.39
C GLY A 66 21.50 7.32 3.75
N VAL A 67 20.51 7.88 3.08
CA VAL A 67 19.57 7.19 2.18
C VAL A 67 19.66 7.80 0.78
N ASP A 68 19.74 6.97 -0.25
CA ASP A 68 19.59 7.35 -1.65
C ASP A 68 18.57 6.41 -2.32
N GLY A 69 17.40 6.94 -2.66
CA GLY A 69 16.23 6.13 -3.05
C GLY A 69 15.87 5.09 -1.97
N MET A 70 15.84 3.80 -2.36
CA MET A 70 15.55 2.67 -1.47
C MET A 70 16.82 1.92 -1.04
N ALA A 71 17.92 2.63 -0.78
CA ALA A 71 19.16 2.04 -0.30
C ALA A 71 19.86 2.91 0.73
N PHE A 72 20.52 2.27 1.70
CA PHE A 72 21.45 2.96 2.59
C PHE A 72 22.75 3.31 1.85
N THR A 73 23.34 4.47 2.16
CA THR A 73 24.59 4.91 1.54
C THR A 73 25.59 5.38 2.59
N PRO A 74 26.72 4.67 2.79
CA PRO A 74 27.03 3.36 2.22
C PRO A 74 26.10 2.27 2.77
N ASN A 75 25.92 1.18 2.01
CA ASN A 75 25.20 -0.03 2.45
C ASN A 75 26.14 -1.14 2.97
N HIS A 76 27.45 -0.88 2.99
CA HIS A 76 28.45 -1.78 3.56
C HIS A 76 29.45 -0.97 4.38
N ILE A 77 29.76 -1.43 5.59
CA ILE A 77 30.71 -0.82 6.51
C ILE A 77 31.69 -1.90 6.98
N GLU A 78 32.99 -1.64 6.93
CA GLU A 78 34.00 -2.51 7.53
C GLU A 78 34.41 -1.96 8.91
N VAL A 79 34.42 -2.82 9.93
CA VAL A 79 34.75 -2.44 11.31
C VAL A 79 35.71 -3.46 11.93
N PRO A 80 36.86 -3.06 12.48
CA PRO A 80 37.75 -4.00 13.17
C PRO A 80 37.06 -4.66 14.37
N VAL A 81 37.23 -5.98 14.52
CA VAL A 81 36.76 -6.71 15.71
C VAL A 81 37.34 -6.10 16.98
N GLY A 82 36.46 -5.77 17.92
CA GLY A 82 36.79 -5.15 19.20
C GLY A 82 36.68 -3.62 19.22
N ASP A 83 36.48 -2.96 18.08
CA ASP A 83 36.16 -1.54 18.03
C ASP A 83 34.71 -1.27 18.47
N ARG A 84 34.48 -0.09 19.04
CA ARG A 84 33.13 0.45 19.24
C ARG A 84 32.63 1.06 17.93
N LEU A 85 31.42 0.73 17.48
CA LEU A 85 30.81 1.34 16.28
C LEU A 85 29.77 2.39 16.67
N ILE A 86 29.93 3.60 16.11
CA ILE A 86 28.92 4.66 16.14
C ILE A 86 28.49 4.96 14.70
N VAL A 87 27.18 4.91 14.43
CA VAL A 87 26.59 5.26 13.14
C VAL A 87 25.80 6.56 13.27
N ASP A 88 26.20 7.59 12.54
CA ASP A 88 25.42 8.82 12.38
C ASP A 88 24.46 8.64 11.19
N PHE A 89 23.25 8.16 11.47
CA PHE A 89 22.25 7.94 10.43
C PHE A 89 21.48 9.23 10.13
N THR A 90 21.53 9.69 8.88
CA THR A 90 20.71 10.79 8.37
C THR A 90 19.74 10.24 7.34
N ASN A 91 18.45 10.50 7.50
CA ASN A 91 17.50 10.24 6.43
C ASN A 91 17.65 11.31 5.34
N SER A 92 18.53 11.09 4.36
CA SER A 92 18.75 11.99 3.23
C SER A 92 17.80 11.76 2.04
N GLY A 93 16.83 10.84 2.18
CA GLY A 93 15.79 10.57 1.19
C GLY A 93 14.64 11.57 1.26
N ASP A 94 13.59 11.31 0.48
CA ASP A 94 12.38 12.14 0.35
C ASP A 94 11.15 11.53 1.05
N GLN A 95 11.31 10.38 1.69
CA GLN A 95 10.29 9.70 2.48
C GLN A 95 10.85 9.26 3.84
N ARG A 96 9.99 8.81 4.76
CA ARG A 96 10.43 8.29 6.06
C ARG A 96 11.29 7.03 5.91
N HIS A 97 12.32 6.96 6.74
CA HIS A 97 13.17 5.80 6.90
C HIS A 97 13.62 5.66 8.35
N ASP A 98 13.91 4.44 8.74
CA ASP A 98 14.65 4.14 9.96
C ASP A 98 15.84 3.24 9.63
N LEU A 99 16.70 3.05 10.63
CA LEU A 99 17.78 2.08 10.61
C LEU A 99 17.73 1.30 11.92
N VAL A 100 17.43 0.02 11.79
CA VAL A 100 17.39 -0.97 12.88
C VAL A 100 18.51 -1.97 12.65
N PHE A 101 19.19 -2.38 13.71
CA PHE A 101 20.18 -3.45 13.67
C PHE A 101 19.68 -4.68 14.41
N GLU A 102 20.18 -5.85 14.05
CA GLU A 102 19.86 -7.12 14.76
C GLU A 102 20.27 -7.12 16.23
N THR A 103 21.15 -6.21 16.63
CA THR A 103 21.52 -5.95 18.04
C THR A 103 20.38 -5.30 18.85
N GLY A 104 19.31 -4.84 18.19
CA GLY A 104 18.19 -4.12 18.78
C GLY A 104 18.36 -2.60 18.81
N VAL A 105 19.51 -2.06 18.37
CA VAL A 105 19.72 -0.62 18.24
C VAL A 105 18.88 -0.07 17.09
N SER A 106 18.21 1.05 17.32
CA SER A 106 17.30 1.64 16.32
C SER A 106 17.30 3.17 16.33
N SER A 107 17.20 3.75 15.14
CA SER A 107 16.94 5.18 14.99
C SER A 107 15.51 5.56 15.37
N GLY A 108 14.56 4.63 15.30
CA GLY A 108 13.15 4.98 15.11
C GLY A 108 12.93 5.67 13.76
N SER A 109 11.65 5.89 13.41
CA SER A 109 11.26 6.54 12.15
C SER A 109 11.74 7.99 12.11
N LEU A 110 12.58 8.33 11.14
CA LEU A 110 13.10 9.67 10.90
C LEU A 110 12.42 10.29 9.68
N ALA A 111 11.97 11.54 9.81
CA ALA A 111 11.53 12.35 8.68
C ALA A 111 12.72 12.68 7.75
N ALA A 112 12.43 13.08 6.53
CA ALA A 112 13.44 13.57 5.59
C ALA A 112 14.27 14.72 6.22
N GLY A 113 15.59 14.59 6.18
CA GLY A 113 16.57 15.52 6.74
C GLY A 113 16.90 15.34 8.22
N GLU A 114 16.21 14.46 8.95
CA GLU A 114 16.55 14.19 10.36
C GLU A 114 17.76 13.26 10.51
N THR A 115 18.51 13.46 11.58
CA THR A 115 19.72 12.68 11.91
C THR A 115 19.64 12.11 13.32
N LYS A 116 20.12 10.88 13.51
CA LYS A 116 20.28 10.26 14.82
C LYS A 116 21.59 9.46 14.91
N GLU A 117 22.27 9.62 16.04
CA GLU A 117 23.44 8.82 16.42
C GLU A 117 22.99 7.47 16.98
N LEU A 118 23.59 6.38 16.49
CA LEU A 118 23.36 5.00 16.91
C LEU A 118 24.66 4.40 17.44
N ASP A 119 24.68 4.04 18.71
CA ASP A 119 25.83 3.36 19.32
C ASP A 119 25.57 1.86 19.39
N LEU A 120 26.30 1.10 18.56
CA LEU A 120 26.18 -0.35 18.47
C LEU A 120 27.05 -1.07 19.50
N GLY A 121 27.84 -0.33 20.29
CA GLY A 121 28.79 -0.92 21.22
C GLY A 121 29.96 -1.59 20.50
N VAL A 122 30.58 -2.56 21.18
CA VAL A 122 31.77 -3.27 20.69
C VAL A 122 31.38 -4.35 19.68
N ILE A 123 31.92 -4.26 18.47
CA ILE A 123 31.66 -5.22 17.38
C ILE A 123 32.51 -6.47 17.57
N SER A 124 31.86 -7.63 17.64
CA SER A 124 32.51 -8.93 17.83
C SER A 124 32.39 -9.87 16.63
N GLY A 125 31.55 -9.53 15.66
CA GLY A 125 31.24 -10.27 14.44
C GLY A 125 30.40 -9.41 13.51
N ASP A 126 30.06 -9.94 12.33
CA ASP A 126 29.23 -9.23 11.36
C ASP A 126 27.86 -8.87 11.98
N VAL A 127 27.31 -7.73 11.58
CA VAL A 127 26.00 -7.24 12.05
C VAL A 127 25.18 -6.76 10.86
N GLU A 128 23.92 -7.19 10.79
CA GLU A 128 22.96 -6.70 9.80
C GLU A 128 22.14 -5.52 10.34
N GLY A 129 21.94 -4.52 9.48
CA GLY A 129 21.00 -3.43 9.63
C GLY A 129 19.98 -3.39 8.50
N TRP A 130 18.79 -2.85 8.75
CA TRP A 130 17.74 -2.67 7.75
C TRP A 130 16.78 -1.53 8.10
N CYS A 131 16.01 -1.08 7.10
CA CYS A 131 14.84 -0.25 7.33
C CYS A 131 13.65 -1.15 7.66
N SER A 132 12.97 -0.89 8.78
CA SER A 132 11.86 -1.70 9.29
C SER A 132 10.48 -1.31 8.73
N LEU A 133 10.40 -0.21 7.98
CA LEU A 133 9.15 0.20 7.32
C LEU A 133 8.70 -0.88 6.31
N PRO A 134 7.40 -1.19 6.24
CA PRO A 134 6.92 -2.35 5.47
C PRO A 134 7.34 -2.32 3.99
N GLY A 135 8.02 -3.37 3.53
CA GLY A 135 8.53 -3.51 2.16
C GLY A 135 9.88 -2.85 1.90
N HIS A 136 10.40 -2.00 2.79
CA HIS A 136 11.65 -1.29 2.53
C HIS A 136 12.85 -2.23 2.52
N ARG A 137 12.90 -3.17 3.47
CA ARG A 137 13.94 -4.21 3.52
C ARG A 137 13.92 -5.08 2.27
N GLU A 138 12.73 -5.48 1.83
CA GLU A 138 12.53 -6.31 0.64
C GLU A 138 12.93 -5.59 -0.65
N MET A 139 12.84 -4.26 -0.67
CA MET A 139 13.35 -3.41 -1.75
C MET A 139 14.88 -3.19 -1.68
N GLY A 140 15.57 -3.77 -0.70
CA GLY A 140 17.03 -3.72 -0.58
C GLY A 140 17.57 -2.69 0.41
N MET A 141 16.73 -2.12 1.29
CA MET A 141 17.20 -1.27 2.39
C MET A 141 17.84 -2.10 3.51
N THR A 142 18.99 -2.68 3.21
CA THR A 142 19.85 -3.41 4.13
C THR A 142 21.23 -2.75 4.21
N LEU A 143 21.88 -2.88 5.37
CA LEU A 143 23.19 -2.35 5.69
C LEU A 143 24.01 -3.50 6.29
N HIS A 144 25.12 -3.87 5.65
CA HIS A 144 26.01 -4.89 6.16
C HIS A 144 27.17 -4.25 6.93
N VAL A 145 27.35 -4.61 8.19
CA VAL A 145 28.54 -4.28 8.97
C VAL A 145 29.43 -5.52 9.01
N GLN A 146 30.53 -5.49 8.28
CA GLN A 146 31.51 -6.56 8.25
C GLN A 146 32.56 -6.38 9.34
N ALA A 147 32.73 -7.37 10.20
CA ALA A 147 33.75 -7.38 11.23
C ALA A 147 35.10 -7.88 10.69
N THR A 148 36.05 -6.96 10.50
CA THR A 148 37.36 -7.27 9.94
C THR A 148 38.35 -7.68 11.03
N GLY A 149 39.31 -8.54 10.68
CA GLY A 149 40.31 -9.03 11.64
C GLY A 149 39.81 -10.14 12.58
N ALA A 150 38.55 -10.57 12.47
CA ALA A 150 38.17 -11.91 12.90
C ALA A 150 39.06 -12.90 12.14
N SER A 151 39.75 -13.79 12.85
CA SER A 151 40.53 -14.84 12.17
C SER A 151 39.56 -15.62 11.31
N SER A 152 39.71 -15.51 9.99
CA SER A 152 38.88 -16.21 9.04
C SER A 152 39.01 -17.70 9.32
N SER A 153 37.99 -18.33 9.92
CA SER A 153 37.77 -19.75 9.72
C SER A 153 37.26 -19.94 8.29
N SER A 154 38.14 -19.64 7.32
CA SER A 154 38.00 -20.05 5.95
C SER A 154 38.21 -21.56 5.91
N SER A 155 37.14 -22.33 6.05
CA SER A 155 37.12 -23.70 5.54
C SER A 155 37.02 -23.63 4.01
N GLY A 156 38.13 -23.27 3.37
CA GLY A 156 38.31 -23.53 1.95
C GLY A 156 38.50 -25.02 1.75
N THR A 157 37.43 -25.73 1.42
CA THR A 157 37.53 -27.07 0.82
C THR A 157 37.25 -26.92 -0.66
N SER A 158 38.30 -26.98 -1.48
CA SER A 158 38.15 -27.23 -2.91
C SER A 158 37.68 -28.67 -3.09
N ALA A 159 36.41 -28.86 -3.40
CA ALA A 159 35.88 -30.11 -3.93
C ALA A 159 35.13 -29.79 -5.23
N SER A 160 35.72 -30.24 -6.35
CA SER A 160 35.03 -30.41 -7.62
C SER A 160 33.88 -31.40 -7.40
N GLY A 161 32.66 -30.89 -7.22
CA GLY A 161 31.43 -31.66 -7.08
C GLY A 161 30.38 -31.09 -8.01
N SER A 162 29.88 -31.92 -8.91
CA SER A 162 28.74 -31.67 -9.79
C SER A 162 27.60 -30.97 -9.06
N HIS A 163 27.13 -29.86 -9.63
CA HIS A 163 25.93 -29.13 -9.19
C HIS A 163 24.68 -30.02 -9.30
N ALA A 164 24.42 -30.80 -8.26
CA ALA A 164 23.07 -31.23 -7.93
C ALA A 164 22.52 -30.18 -6.95
N HIS A 165 21.66 -29.29 -7.47
CA HIS A 165 20.84 -28.43 -6.63
C HIS A 165 19.99 -29.33 -5.73
N HIS A 166 20.37 -29.43 -4.45
CA HIS A 166 19.42 -29.79 -3.42
C HIS A 166 18.45 -28.62 -3.30
N GLY A 167 17.35 -28.71 -4.05
CA GLY A 167 16.17 -27.92 -3.77
C GLY A 167 15.79 -28.19 -2.32
N HIS A 168 15.70 -27.11 -1.54
CA HIS A 168 14.79 -27.13 -0.42
C HIS A 168 13.42 -27.43 -1.01
N ASP A 169 12.97 -28.65 -0.76
CA ASP A 169 11.60 -29.09 -0.99
C ASP A 169 10.72 -28.25 -0.06
N HIS A 170 10.46 -27.01 -0.47
CA HIS A 170 9.17 -26.41 -0.18
C HIS A 170 8.20 -27.26 -0.99
N GLY A 171 7.69 -28.29 -0.33
CA GLY A 171 6.55 -29.03 -0.84
C GLY A 171 5.59 -28.02 -1.44
N GLN A 172 5.16 -28.31 -2.65
CA GLN A 172 4.11 -27.58 -3.35
C GLN A 172 2.79 -27.78 -2.61
N ASP A 173 2.74 -27.37 -1.34
CA ASP A 173 1.54 -26.92 -0.71
C ASP A 173 1.33 -25.53 -1.29
N ALA A 174 0.31 -25.40 -2.15
CA ALA A 174 -0.19 -24.08 -2.54
C ALA A 174 -0.28 -23.24 -1.27
N ALA A 175 0.53 -22.18 -1.15
CA ALA A 175 0.74 -21.46 0.10
C ALA A 175 -0.61 -21.14 0.75
N ALA A 176 -1.00 -21.95 1.74
CA ALA A 176 -2.22 -21.76 2.47
C ALA A 176 -1.98 -20.51 3.31
N GLY A 177 -2.56 -19.39 2.89
CA GLY A 177 -2.46 -18.14 3.62
C GLY A 177 -3.00 -18.28 5.05
N PRO A 178 -2.86 -17.24 5.88
CA PRO A 178 -3.36 -17.20 7.25
C PRO A 178 -4.89 -17.38 7.33
N ALA A 179 -5.61 -17.20 6.22
CA ALA A 179 -7.03 -17.41 6.10
C ALA A 179 -7.34 -18.42 4.98
N THR A 180 -8.27 -19.35 5.27
CA THR A 180 -8.81 -20.25 4.25
C THR A 180 -9.95 -19.57 3.48
N PRO A 181 -10.23 -19.97 2.22
CA PRO A 181 -11.39 -19.49 1.49
C PRO A 181 -12.72 -19.63 2.25
N THR A 182 -12.87 -20.70 3.04
CA THR A 182 -14.04 -20.90 3.91
C THR A 182 -14.14 -19.82 4.98
N ALA A 183 -13.06 -19.53 5.70
CA ALA A 183 -13.07 -18.51 6.75
C ALA A 183 -13.37 -17.10 6.19
N LEU A 184 -12.86 -16.79 4.99
CA LEU A 184 -13.17 -15.54 4.28
C LEU A 184 -14.66 -15.49 3.88
N THR A 185 -15.20 -16.59 3.35
CA THR A 185 -16.62 -16.68 2.96
C THR A 185 -17.54 -16.53 4.18
N ASP A 186 -17.22 -17.23 5.27
CA ASP A 186 -18.00 -17.17 6.51
C ASP A 186 -18.01 -15.75 7.08
N TYR A 187 -16.85 -15.07 7.06
CA TYR A 187 -16.77 -13.68 7.53
C TYR A 187 -17.57 -12.72 6.64
N ALA A 188 -17.46 -12.86 5.31
CA ALA A 188 -18.20 -12.04 4.35
C ALA A 188 -19.73 -12.10 4.58
N ALA A 189 -20.25 -13.25 5.02
CA ALA A 189 -21.67 -13.41 5.36
C ALA A 189 -22.11 -12.71 6.66
N THR A 190 -21.16 -12.28 7.50
CA THR A 190 -21.45 -11.59 8.78
C THR A 190 -21.42 -10.06 8.70
N ILE A 191 -20.92 -9.51 7.60
CA ILE A 191 -20.83 -8.07 7.36
C ILE A 191 -21.78 -7.64 6.24
N ASP A 192 -22.12 -6.36 6.20
CA ASP A 192 -22.80 -5.78 5.04
C ASP A 192 -21.83 -5.71 3.85
N ALA A 193 -22.27 -6.18 2.68
CA ALA A 193 -21.50 -5.99 1.46
C ALA A 193 -21.45 -4.51 1.06
N ARG A 194 -20.34 -4.09 0.46
CA ARG A 194 -20.24 -2.77 -0.14
C ARG A 194 -21.24 -2.65 -1.29
N ASP A 195 -22.05 -1.60 -1.28
CA ASP A 195 -22.98 -1.31 -2.38
C ASP A 195 -22.19 -1.09 -3.70
N PRO A 196 -22.38 -1.97 -4.71
CA PRO A 196 -21.70 -1.83 -5.98
C PRO A 196 -22.40 -0.85 -6.93
N VAL A 197 -23.59 -0.33 -6.59
CA VAL A 197 -24.34 0.58 -7.45
C VAL A 197 -23.50 1.82 -7.74
N LEU A 198 -23.34 2.14 -9.02
CA LEU A 198 -22.66 3.35 -9.45
C LEU A 198 -23.69 4.48 -9.63
N PRO A 199 -23.67 5.54 -8.80
CA PRO A 199 -24.55 6.68 -8.99
C PRO A 199 -24.30 7.38 -10.33
N PRO A 200 -25.33 8.00 -10.94
CA PRO A 200 -25.14 8.82 -12.13
C PRO A 200 -24.22 10.02 -11.84
N ALA A 201 -23.46 10.45 -12.84
CA ALA A 201 -22.67 11.66 -12.74
C ALA A 201 -23.57 12.89 -12.48
N THR A 202 -23.13 13.79 -11.59
CA THR A 202 -23.80 15.08 -11.37
C THR A 202 -23.44 16.07 -12.48
N ASN A 203 -24.23 17.14 -12.62
CA ASN A 203 -23.95 18.24 -13.56
C ASN A 203 -22.86 19.21 -13.08
N GLU A 204 -22.15 18.88 -11.99
CA GLU A 204 -21.05 19.68 -11.47
C GLU A 204 -19.84 19.57 -12.40
N THR A 205 -19.17 20.69 -12.63
CA THR A 205 -17.95 20.78 -13.46
C THR A 205 -16.69 21.05 -12.65
N GLU A 206 -16.85 21.52 -11.41
CA GLU A 206 -15.78 21.70 -10.43
C GLU A 206 -16.08 20.76 -9.27
N ARG A 207 -15.24 19.74 -9.09
CA ARG A 207 -15.47 18.64 -8.14
C ARG A 207 -14.41 18.70 -7.06
N HIS A 208 -14.82 18.83 -5.80
CA HIS A 208 -13.93 18.98 -4.66
C HIS A 208 -14.03 17.77 -3.74
N TYR A 209 -12.88 17.19 -3.42
CA TYR A 209 -12.78 16.04 -2.53
C TYR A 209 -11.65 16.24 -1.53
N THR A 210 -11.87 15.77 -0.30
CA THR A 210 -10.81 15.65 0.71
C THR A 210 -10.55 14.17 0.94
N PHE A 211 -9.31 13.77 0.70
CA PHE A 211 -8.82 12.42 0.89
C PHE A 211 -8.02 12.38 2.19
N THR A 212 -8.51 11.68 3.20
CA THR A 212 -7.80 11.49 4.46
C THR A 212 -7.12 10.13 4.44
N VAL A 213 -5.79 10.11 4.48
CA VAL A 213 -5.05 8.86 4.64
C VAL A 213 -5.22 8.34 6.06
N THR A 214 -5.59 7.07 6.19
CA THR A 214 -5.75 6.40 7.49
C THR A 214 -5.11 5.02 7.43
N GLU A 215 -4.28 4.73 8.43
CA GLU A 215 -3.74 3.40 8.73
C GLU A 215 -4.58 2.80 9.85
N GLN A 216 -5.22 1.65 9.59
CA GLN A 216 -6.17 1.06 10.53
C GLN A 216 -6.14 -0.46 10.47
N THR A 217 -6.28 -1.09 11.64
CA THR A 217 -6.48 -2.54 11.72
C THR A 217 -7.93 -2.87 11.40
N VAL A 218 -8.15 -3.71 10.37
CA VAL A 218 -9.46 -4.19 9.96
C VAL A 218 -9.54 -5.71 10.09
N ASN A 219 -10.75 -6.21 10.31
CA ASN A 219 -11.00 -7.65 10.31
C ASN A 219 -11.06 -8.17 8.86
N VAL A 220 -10.36 -9.27 8.60
CA VAL A 220 -10.42 -10.03 7.34
C VAL A 220 -11.19 -11.34 7.53
N THR A 221 -11.08 -11.91 8.73
CA THR A 221 -11.97 -12.97 9.24
C THR A 221 -12.37 -12.64 10.68
N SER A 222 -13.10 -13.54 11.35
CA SER A 222 -13.42 -13.38 12.78
C SER A 222 -12.21 -13.49 13.71
N SER A 223 -11.07 -14.02 13.23
CA SER A 223 -9.87 -14.25 14.04
C SER A 223 -8.58 -13.74 13.39
N LEU A 224 -8.67 -13.14 12.19
CA LEU A 224 -7.54 -12.55 11.49
C LEU A 224 -7.85 -11.09 11.21
N THR A 225 -6.98 -10.23 11.71
CA THR A 225 -6.96 -8.80 11.43
C THR A 225 -5.78 -8.46 10.54
N ARG A 226 -5.86 -7.31 9.88
CA ARG A 226 -4.85 -6.80 8.97
C ARG A 226 -4.72 -5.30 9.12
N GLU A 227 -3.50 -4.79 9.12
CA GLU A 227 -3.25 -3.36 8.95
C GLU A 227 -3.54 -2.95 7.49
N SER A 228 -4.49 -2.05 7.31
CA SER A 228 -4.87 -1.49 6.01
C SER A 228 -4.52 -0.01 5.95
N TRP A 229 -4.07 0.43 4.78
CA TRP A 229 -3.77 1.82 4.49
C TRP A 229 -4.77 2.29 3.45
N THR A 230 -5.47 3.37 3.74
CA THR A 230 -6.70 3.70 3.02
C THR A 230 -6.79 5.17 2.69
N PHE A 231 -7.57 5.48 1.67
CA PHE A 231 -8.14 6.82 1.49
C PHE A 231 -9.56 6.81 2.06
N ASN A 232 -9.80 7.63 3.07
CA ASN A 232 -11.09 7.80 3.75
C ASN A 232 -11.58 6.55 4.51
N GLY A 233 -10.64 5.77 5.06
CA GLY A 233 -10.96 4.66 5.97
C GLY A 233 -11.44 3.38 5.26
N ASP A 234 -11.36 3.32 3.94
CA ASP A 234 -11.89 2.20 3.16
C ASP A 234 -10.98 1.80 1.98
N ALA A 235 -11.09 0.55 1.54
CA ALA A 235 -10.31 -0.05 0.45
C ALA A 235 -11.24 -0.87 -0.47
N PRO A 236 -11.51 -0.46 -1.72
CA PRO A 236 -11.01 0.75 -2.37
C PRO A 236 -11.49 2.03 -1.66
N GLY A 237 -10.77 3.12 -1.88
CA GLY A 237 -11.21 4.46 -1.50
C GLY A 237 -12.44 4.92 -2.31
N PRO A 238 -12.82 6.21 -2.20
CA PRO A 238 -13.98 6.77 -2.89
C PRO A 238 -13.99 6.55 -4.41
N ILE A 239 -15.07 5.97 -4.94
CA ILE A 239 -15.29 5.95 -6.39
C ILE A 239 -15.76 7.33 -6.84
N LEU A 240 -14.97 7.98 -7.69
CA LEU A 240 -15.30 9.30 -8.24
C LEU A 240 -15.96 9.13 -9.61
N ARG A 241 -16.87 10.04 -9.99
CA ARG A 241 -17.50 10.05 -11.32
C ARG A 241 -17.66 11.48 -11.83
N GLY A 242 -17.42 11.67 -13.13
CA GLY A 242 -17.63 12.95 -13.82
C GLY A 242 -17.67 12.82 -15.33
N HIS A 243 -17.55 13.96 -16.01
CA HIS A 243 -17.58 14.06 -17.47
C HIS A 243 -16.25 14.62 -18.01
N ILE A 244 -16.02 14.41 -19.31
CA ILE A 244 -14.91 15.06 -20.01
C ILE A 244 -15.03 16.58 -19.86
N GLY A 245 -13.97 17.21 -19.37
CA GLY A 245 -13.88 18.64 -19.14
C GLY A 245 -14.05 19.06 -17.68
N ASP A 246 -14.50 18.17 -16.79
CA ASP A 246 -14.61 18.45 -15.36
C ASP A 246 -13.21 18.67 -14.73
N THR A 247 -13.13 19.62 -13.81
CA THR A 247 -11.95 19.86 -12.96
C THR A 247 -12.13 19.17 -11.62
N PHE A 248 -11.17 18.34 -11.24
CA PHE A 248 -11.11 17.66 -9.94
C PHE A 248 -10.06 18.35 -9.06
N HIS A 249 -10.47 18.76 -7.86
CA HIS A 249 -9.63 19.31 -6.80
C HIS A 249 -9.61 18.35 -5.63
N ILE A 250 -8.44 17.80 -5.34
CA ILE A 250 -8.25 16.78 -4.32
C ILE A 250 -7.28 17.33 -3.27
N THR A 251 -7.78 17.45 -2.04
CA THR A 251 -6.96 17.75 -0.87
C THR A 251 -6.60 16.45 -0.17
N LEU A 252 -5.36 16.01 -0.25
CA LEU A 252 -4.85 14.84 0.47
C LEU A 252 -4.33 15.27 1.85
N VAL A 253 -4.86 14.69 2.92
CA VAL A 253 -4.40 14.89 4.31
C VAL A 253 -3.82 13.59 4.83
N ASN A 254 -2.53 13.58 5.21
CA ASN A 254 -1.91 12.40 5.77
C ASN A 254 -2.10 12.33 7.29
N ASN A 255 -3.07 11.53 7.76
CA ASN A 255 -3.27 11.24 9.20
C ASN A 255 -2.66 9.90 9.63
N GLY A 256 -1.83 9.27 8.79
CA GLY A 256 -1.10 8.06 9.09
C GLY A 256 0.14 8.30 9.96
N THR A 257 0.97 7.28 10.07
CA THR A 257 2.25 7.28 10.79
C THR A 257 3.45 7.22 9.85
N MET A 258 3.25 6.91 8.57
CA MET A 258 4.29 6.93 7.54
C MET A 258 3.98 7.89 6.39
N SER A 259 4.94 8.05 5.48
CA SER A 259 4.76 8.92 4.30
C SER A 259 3.75 8.29 3.34
N HIS A 260 2.92 9.13 2.74
CA HIS A 260 1.90 8.73 1.76
C HIS A 260 1.78 9.78 0.66
N SER A 261 1.20 9.40 -0.47
CA SER A 261 0.98 10.28 -1.61
C SER A 261 -0.28 9.87 -2.37
N LEU A 262 -0.48 10.47 -3.55
CA LEU A 262 -1.60 10.21 -4.43
C LEU A 262 -1.20 10.44 -5.89
N ASP A 263 -1.57 9.49 -6.74
CA ASP A 263 -1.45 9.52 -8.20
C ASP A 263 -2.83 9.22 -8.81
N PHE A 264 -3.27 10.06 -9.74
CA PHE A 264 -4.48 9.88 -10.54
C PHE A 264 -4.11 9.68 -12.00
N HIS A 265 -4.44 8.52 -12.56
CA HIS A 265 -4.16 8.23 -13.97
C HIS A 265 -5.05 9.05 -14.92
N ALA A 266 -6.18 9.57 -14.44
CA ALA A 266 -7.02 10.51 -15.17
C ALA A 266 -6.35 11.89 -15.38
N GLY A 267 -5.34 12.21 -14.57
CA GLY A 267 -4.68 13.51 -14.55
C GLY A 267 -3.52 13.59 -15.55
N LEU A 268 -3.56 14.58 -16.44
CA LEU A 268 -2.41 14.94 -17.29
C LEU A 268 -1.62 16.09 -16.66
N VAL A 269 -0.86 15.79 -15.60
CA VAL A 269 -0.06 16.75 -14.82
C VAL A 269 1.34 16.21 -14.56
N ALA A 270 2.31 17.10 -14.33
CA ALA A 270 3.68 16.70 -13.98
C ALA A 270 3.74 16.19 -12.52
N PRO A 271 4.40 15.06 -12.25
CA PRO A 271 4.30 14.38 -10.95
C PRO A 271 5.05 15.10 -9.81
N ASP A 272 6.16 15.78 -10.10
CA ASP A 272 7.14 16.26 -9.11
C ASP A 272 6.56 17.02 -7.91
N ASN A 273 5.49 17.79 -8.12
CA ASN A 273 4.90 18.62 -7.07
C ASN A 273 3.61 18.05 -6.48
N VAL A 274 2.78 17.38 -7.29
CA VAL A 274 1.42 16.99 -6.93
C VAL A 274 1.27 15.49 -6.65
N MET A 275 2.28 14.68 -6.97
CA MET A 275 2.31 13.23 -6.68
C MET A 275 3.44 12.84 -5.72
N ARG A 276 4.06 13.82 -5.05
CA ARG A 276 5.13 13.58 -4.08
C ARG A 276 4.59 13.00 -2.76
N SER A 277 5.45 12.30 -2.04
CA SER A 277 5.21 11.90 -0.66
C SER A 277 5.00 13.10 0.26
N ILE A 278 4.06 12.98 1.18
CA ILE A 278 3.83 13.90 2.29
C ILE A 278 3.96 13.18 3.62
N GLU A 279 4.55 13.88 4.58
CA GLU A 279 4.74 13.38 5.94
C GLU A 279 3.43 13.30 6.72
N PRO A 280 3.37 12.49 7.79
CA PRO A 280 2.29 12.56 8.77
C PRO A 280 1.99 14.00 9.22
N GLY A 281 0.70 14.35 9.22
CA GLY A 281 0.19 15.68 9.55
C GLY A 281 0.28 16.71 8.41
N GLN A 282 0.86 16.37 7.26
CA GLN A 282 0.92 17.27 6.10
C GLN A 282 -0.31 17.15 5.20
N THR A 283 -0.43 18.12 4.29
CA THR A 283 -1.48 18.20 3.28
C THR A 283 -0.88 18.47 1.90
N LEU A 284 -1.49 17.90 0.86
CA LEU A 284 -1.15 18.11 -0.54
C LEU A 284 -2.41 18.45 -1.34
N GLU A 285 -2.32 19.50 -2.16
CA GLU A 285 -3.38 19.82 -3.13
C GLU A 285 -3.01 19.25 -4.49
N TYR A 286 -3.95 18.51 -5.09
CA TYR A 286 -3.84 17.95 -6.43
C TYR A 286 -5.04 18.43 -7.24
N THR A 287 -4.78 19.11 -8.37
CA THR A 287 -5.83 19.50 -9.32
C THR A 287 -5.56 18.94 -10.71
N PHE A 288 -6.58 18.36 -11.35
CA PHE A 288 -6.52 17.99 -12.77
C PHE A 288 -7.83 18.24 -13.50
N VAL A 289 -7.73 18.35 -14.82
CA VAL A 289 -8.90 18.38 -15.73
C VAL A 289 -9.03 17.01 -16.39
N ALA A 290 -10.20 16.39 -16.30
CA ALA A 290 -10.50 15.11 -16.94
C ALA A 290 -10.63 15.30 -18.46
N LYS A 291 -9.55 15.08 -19.20
CA LYS A 291 -9.53 15.33 -20.65
C LYS A 291 -10.04 14.15 -21.49
N ASN A 292 -10.09 12.95 -20.93
CA ASN A 292 -10.42 11.73 -21.64
C ASN A 292 -11.39 10.87 -20.82
N ALA A 293 -12.28 10.18 -21.51
CA ALA A 293 -13.18 9.22 -20.89
C ALA A 293 -12.45 7.94 -20.47
N GLY A 294 -12.95 7.31 -19.42
CA GLY A 294 -12.51 6.01 -18.93
C GLY A 294 -12.75 5.79 -17.46
N ILE A 295 -12.51 4.58 -17.01
CA ILE A 295 -12.36 4.28 -15.59
C ILE A 295 -10.86 4.24 -15.32
N TRP A 296 -10.40 5.20 -14.53
CA TRP A 296 -8.98 5.48 -14.28
C TRP A 296 -8.63 5.08 -12.86
N LEU A 297 -7.51 4.37 -12.69
CA LEU A 297 -6.99 4.07 -11.36
C LEU A 297 -6.52 5.39 -10.71
N TYR A 298 -6.71 5.48 -9.40
CA TYR A 298 -5.86 6.32 -8.58
C TYR A 298 -5.30 5.49 -7.42
N HIS A 299 -4.09 5.80 -6.98
CA HIS A 299 -3.42 5.06 -5.91
C HIS A 299 -2.37 5.90 -5.20
N CYS A 300 -1.83 5.39 -4.09
CA CYS A 300 -0.65 5.98 -3.46
C CYS A 300 0.62 5.68 -4.29
N SER A 301 1.48 6.67 -4.47
CA SER A 301 2.74 6.59 -5.24
C SER A 301 4.02 6.60 -4.37
N THR A 302 3.89 6.61 -3.04
CA THR A 302 5.04 6.47 -2.12
C THR A 302 5.67 5.09 -2.26
N ALA A 303 7.00 5.02 -2.21
CA ALA A 303 7.73 3.78 -2.39
C ALA A 303 7.76 2.96 -1.08
N PRO A 304 7.57 1.62 -1.13
CA PRO A 304 7.30 0.80 -2.30
C PRO A 304 5.81 0.83 -2.68
N MET A 305 5.48 1.34 -3.88
CA MET A 305 4.09 1.55 -4.32
C MET A 305 3.23 0.28 -4.24
N SER A 306 3.82 -0.88 -4.55
CA SER A 306 3.15 -2.17 -4.50
C SER A 306 2.62 -2.49 -3.11
N MET A 307 3.36 -2.16 -2.05
CA MET A 307 2.90 -2.34 -0.67
C MET A 307 1.72 -1.42 -0.35
N HIS A 308 1.78 -0.17 -0.81
CA HIS A 308 0.69 0.78 -0.57
C HIS A 308 -0.61 0.36 -1.26
N ILE A 309 -0.53 -0.07 -2.52
CA ILE A 309 -1.69 -0.59 -3.25
C ILE A 309 -2.18 -1.88 -2.59
N ALA A 310 -1.30 -2.83 -2.29
CA ALA A 310 -1.67 -4.09 -1.66
C ALA A 310 -2.40 -3.86 -0.33
N ASN A 311 -2.02 -2.83 0.44
CA ASN A 311 -2.65 -2.43 1.72
C ASN A 311 -3.97 -1.66 1.60
N GLY A 312 -4.43 -1.35 0.39
CA GLY A 312 -5.76 -0.78 0.16
C GLY A 312 -5.79 0.64 -0.40
N MET A 313 -4.63 1.25 -0.69
CA MET A 313 -4.56 2.63 -1.19
C MET A 313 -4.78 2.71 -2.70
N PHE A 314 -6.00 2.38 -3.13
CA PHE A 314 -6.43 2.48 -4.52
C PHE A 314 -7.92 2.82 -4.61
N GLY A 315 -8.34 3.34 -5.76
CA GLY A 315 -9.74 3.51 -6.12
C GLY A 315 -9.87 3.89 -7.59
N ALA A 316 -11.06 4.33 -8.01
CA ALA A 316 -11.31 4.62 -9.41
C ALA A 316 -11.97 5.99 -9.64
N VAL A 317 -11.62 6.64 -10.75
CA VAL A 317 -12.31 7.80 -11.30
C VAL A 317 -12.96 7.41 -12.61
N ILE A 318 -14.28 7.49 -12.70
CA ILE A 318 -15.05 7.20 -13.92
C ILE A 318 -15.36 8.51 -14.63
N ILE A 319 -14.85 8.68 -15.84
CA ILE A 319 -15.15 9.79 -16.73
C ILE A 319 -15.98 9.24 -17.88
N ASP A 320 -17.27 9.60 -17.91
CA ASP A 320 -18.22 9.05 -18.88
C ASP A 320 -17.81 9.42 -20.32
N PRO A 321 -17.80 8.47 -21.27
CA PRO A 321 -17.66 8.79 -22.68
C PRO A 321 -18.88 9.58 -23.17
N THR A 322 -18.67 10.50 -24.10
CA THR A 322 -19.74 11.41 -24.58
C THR A 322 -20.87 10.69 -25.29
N ASP A 323 -20.62 9.48 -25.76
CA ASP A 323 -21.55 8.60 -26.46
C ASP A 323 -21.96 7.38 -25.61
N LEU A 324 -21.89 7.49 -24.27
CA LEU A 324 -22.32 6.45 -23.36
C LEU A 324 -23.84 6.21 -23.46
N ASP A 325 -24.23 5.01 -23.89
CA ASP A 325 -25.65 4.64 -24.01
C ASP A 325 -26.31 4.53 -22.62
N LYS A 326 -27.64 4.64 -22.56
CA LYS A 326 -28.37 4.41 -21.31
C LYS A 326 -28.51 2.91 -21.03
N VAL A 327 -28.51 2.57 -19.75
CA VAL A 327 -28.76 1.24 -19.20
C VAL A 327 -29.71 1.37 -18.01
N ASP A 328 -30.31 0.27 -17.60
CA ASP A 328 -31.25 0.24 -16.47
C ASP A 328 -30.53 0.20 -15.12
N ARG A 329 -29.36 -0.47 -15.08
CA ARG A 329 -28.51 -0.61 -13.88
C ARG A 329 -27.04 -0.37 -14.21
N GLU A 330 -26.35 0.36 -13.35
CA GLU A 330 -24.89 0.52 -13.40
C GLU A 330 -24.26 0.06 -12.09
N TYR A 331 -23.19 -0.73 -12.20
CA TYR A 331 -22.37 -1.18 -11.08
C TYR A 331 -20.89 -0.90 -11.32
N VAL A 332 -20.12 -0.83 -10.25
CA VAL A 332 -18.65 -0.72 -10.29
C VAL A 332 -18.00 -1.84 -9.48
N MET A 333 -16.98 -2.46 -10.07
CA MET A 333 -16.18 -3.54 -9.50
C MET A 333 -14.70 -3.18 -9.60
N VAL A 334 -14.05 -2.94 -8.48
CA VAL A 334 -12.60 -2.75 -8.38
C VAL A 334 -11.98 -4.08 -7.97
N ALA A 335 -11.31 -4.74 -8.91
CA ALA A 335 -10.59 -5.98 -8.68
C ALA A 335 -9.26 -5.68 -7.98
N SER A 336 -8.95 -6.42 -6.91
CA SER A 336 -7.71 -6.24 -6.16
C SER A 336 -7.17 -7.57 -5.61
N GLU A 337 -5.86 -7.61 -5.44
CA GLU A 337 -5.12 -8.69 -4.79
C GLU A 337 -4.91 -8.41 -3.31
N LEU A 338 -5.00 -9.45 -2.48
CA LEU A 338 -4.69 -9.37 -1.06
C LEU A 338 -3.57 -10.38 -0.72
N TYR A 339 -2.54 -9.85 -0.08
CA TYR A 339 -1.36 -10.58 0.38
C TYR A 339 -1.39 -10.64 1.90
N LEU A 340 -2.26 -11.48 2.45
CA LEU A 340 -2.52 -11.54 3.89
C LEU A 340 -1.31 -12.14 4.62
N GLY A 341 -0.75 -11.38 5.56
CA GLY A 341 0.33 -11.80 6.46
C GLY A 341 -0.17 -12.26 7.83
N ALA A 342 0.71 -12.27 8.83
CA ALA A 342 0.34 -12.58 10.20
C ALA A 342 -0.73 -11.61 10.77
N ASP A 343 -1.41 -12.01 11.84
CA ASP A 343 -2.46 -11.20 12.48
C ASP A 343 -1.98 -9.79 12.84
N GLY A 344 -2.78 -8.80 12.46
CA GLY A 344 -2.52 -7.38 12.69
C GLY A 344 -1.39 -6.79 11.84
N GLN A 345 -0.74 -7.57 10.96
CA GLN A 345 0.32 -7.07 10.09
C GLN A 345 -0.24 -6.46 8.79
N PRO A 346 0.54 -5.60 8.11
CA PRO A 346 0.24 -5.17 6.75
C PRO A 346 0.38 -6.33 5.75
N ALA A 347 0.27 -6.01 4.45
CA ALA A 347 0.52 -6.94 3.36
C ALA A 347 1.84 -7.70 3.57
N ASP A 348 1.83 -9.01 3.32
CA ASP A 348 3.04 -9.82 3.35
C ASP A 348 3.90 -9.50 2.11
N ALA A 349 5.04 -8.86 2.34
CA ALA A 349 5.95 -8.43 1.29
C ALA A 349 6.60 -9.62 0.53
N SER A 350 6.74 -10.78 1.18
CA SER A 350 7.28 -11.99 0.54
C SER A 350 6.26 -12.58 -0.44
N LEU A 351 4.99 -12.67 -0.05
CA LEU A 351 3.92 -13.09 -0.96
C LEU A 351 3.75 -12.09 -2.11
N LEU A 352 3.82 -10.79 -1.81
CA LEU A 352 3.70 -9.71 -2.80
C LEU A 352 4.80 -9.79 -3.85
N SER A 353 6.06 -9.88 -3.43
CA SER A 353 7.21 -10.00 -4.36
C SER A 353 7.20 -11.30 -5.16
N ALA A 354 6.62 -12.37 -4.61
CA ALA A 354 6.45 -13.66 -5.29
C ALA A 354 5.22 -13.72 -6.22
N LEU A 355 4.40 -12.67 -6.29
CA LEU A 355 3.13 -12.64 -7.05
C LEU A 355 2.16 -13.74 -6.61
N GLN A 356 2.11 -14.03 -5.30
CA GLN A 356 1.28 -15.09 -4.70
C GLN A 356 0.20 -14.51 -3.77
N PRO A 357 -0.83 -13.81 -4.30
CA PRO A 357 -1.93 -13.38 -3.45
C PRO A 357 -2.66 -14.60 -2.88
N ASN A 358 -3.02 -14.53 -1.61
CA ASN A 358 -3.72 -15.60 -0.90
C ASN A 358 -5.19 -15.26 -0.62
N ALA A 359 -5.62 -14.06 -0.95
CA ALA A 359 -7.02 -13.65 -1.08
C ALA A 359 -7.17 -12.70 -2.29
N MET A 360 -8.37 -12.66 -2.86
CA MET A 360 -8.71 -11.77 -3.97
C MET A 360 -10.07 -11.13 -3.69
N ALA A 361 -10.31 -9.92 -4.15
CA ALA A 361 -11.60 -9.27 -3.97
C ALA A 361 -12.07 -8.51 -5.21
N PHE A 362 -13.39 -8.40 -5.34
CA PHE A 362 -14.03 -7.24 -5.97
C PHE A 362 -14.47 -6.31 -4.84
N ASN A 363 -14.15 -5.03 -4.95
CA ASN A 363 -14.51 -3.99 -3.97
C ASN A 363 -14.00 -4.29 -2.54
N GLY A 364 -12.78 -4.82 -2.44
CA GLY A 364 -12.02 -4.91 -1.18
C GLY A 364 -12.27 -6.12 -0.29
N VAL A 365 -13.48 -6.69 -0.30
CA VAL A 365 -13.84 -7.83 0.55
C VAL A 365 -13.94 -9.13 -0.27
N PRO A 366 -13.14 -10.16 0.04
CA PRO A 366 -13.26 -11.49 -0.57
C PRO A 366 -14.67 -12.08 -0.40
N PHE A 367 -15.25 -12.63 -1.47
CA PHE A 367 -16.55 -13.32 -1.49
C PHE A 367 -17.80 -12.50 -1.10
N GLN A 368 -17.70 -11.18 -0.88
CA GLN A 368 -18.84 -10.38 -0.39
C GLN A 368 -20.08 -10.48 -1.29
N TYR A 369 -19.91 -10.49 -2.62
CA TYR A 369 -21.02 -10.56 -3.56
C TYR A 369 -21.52 -11.98 -3.82
N LYS A 370 -20.83 -12.98 -3.29
CA LYS A 370 -21.35 -14.35 -3.21
C LYS A 370 -22.21 -14.51 -1.96
N ALA A 371 -21.78 -13.94 -0.85
CA ALA A 371 -22.53 -13.92 0.40
C ALA A 371 -23.78 -13.03 0.29
N HIS A 372 -23.69 -11.94 -0.48
CA HIS A 372 -24.76 -10.96 -0.69
C HIS A 372 -24.99 -10.75 -2.19
N PRO A 373 -25.83 -11.59 -2.83
CA PRO A 373 -26.12 -11.48 -4.26
C PRO A 373 -26.73 -10.13 -4.66
N ILE A 374 -26.27 -9.59 -5.78
CA ILE A 374 -26.74 -8.32 -6.34
C ILE A 374 -28.05 -8.56 -7.08
N GLN A 375 -29.10 -7.84 -6.68
CA GLN A 375 -30.43 -8.02 -7.22
C GLN A 375 -30.62 -7.23 -8.53
N ILE A 376 -30.98 -7.92 -9.60
CA ILE A 376 -31.38 -7.35 -10.89
C ILE A 376 -32.63 -8.07 -11.43
N LYS A 377 -33.20 -7.58 -12.53
CA LYS A 377 -34.36 -8.21 -13.17
C LYS A 377 -34.09 -8.71 -14.58
N THR A 378 -34.91 -9.66 -15.02
CA THR A 378 -34.94 -10.06 -16.42
C THR A 378 -35.19 -8.85 -17.31
N ASN A 379 -34.54 -8.81 -18.47
CA ASN A 379 -34.64 -7.74 -19.46
C ASN A 379 -34.13 -6.35 -19.01
N GLU A 380 -33.58 -6.18 -17.80
CA GLU A 380 -32.80 -4.99 -17.46
C GLU A 380 -31.45 -5.04 -18.19
N ARG A 381 -31.11 -3.97 -18.92
CA ARG A 381 -29.75 -3.80 -19.44
C ARG A 381 -28.84 -3.37 -18.29
N VAL A 382 -27.83 -4.18 -18.01
CA VAL A 382 -26.89 -3.97 -16.91
C VAL A 382 -25.54 -3.56 -17.47
N ARG A 383 -24.95 -2.49 -16.93
CA ARG A 383 -23.53 -2.15 -17.13
C ARG A 383 -22.73 -2.44 -15.88
N VAL A 384 -21.57 -3.07 -16.04
CA VAL A 384 -20.60 -3.25 -14.97
C VAL A 384 -19.29 -2.61 -15.39
N TRP A 385 -18.92 -1.52 -14.72
CA TRP A 385 -17.59 -0.92 -14.80
C TRP A 385 -16.62 -1.77 -13.99
N VAL A 386 -15.47 -2.11 -14.58
CA VAL A 386 -14.45 -2.93 -13.95
C VAL A 386 -13.10 -2.20 -14.02
N MET A 387 -12.45 -2.07 -12.88
CA MET A 387 -11.07 -1.57 -12.75
C MET A 387 -10.23 -2.70 -12.16
N ASP A 388 -9.14 -3.06 -12.82
CA ASP A 388 -8.14 -3.92 -12.23
C ASP A 388 -7.09 -3.08 -11.50
N ALA A 389 -7.25 -2.92 -10.18
CA ALA A 389 -6.30 -2.14 -9.38
C ALA A 389 -4.98 -2.88 -9.12
N GLY A 390 -4.95 -4.21 -9.32
CA GLY A 390 -3.76 -5.04 -9.11
C GLY A 390 -3.36 -5.21 -7.63
N PRO A 391 -2.06 -5.09 -7.29
CA PRO A 391 -1.04 -4.34 -8.05
C PRO A 391 -0.35 -5.07 -9.22
N ASN A 392 -0.56 -6.36 -9.42
CA ASN A 392 0.27 -7.18 -10.31
C ASN A 392 -0.50 -8.02 -11.34
N LEU A 393 -1.53 -8.75 -10.91
CA LEU A 393 -2.16 -9.82 -11.68
C LEU A 393 -3.38 -9.30 -12.44
N ALA A 394 -3.48 -9.74 -13.69
CA ALA A 394 -4.62 -9.44 -14.56
C ALA A 394 -5.94 -10.04 -14.04
N THR A 395 -7.04 -9.31 -14.26
CA THR A 395 -8.40 -9.80 -14.10
C THR A 395 -9.05 -10.12 -15.45
N THR A 396 -9.75 -11.25 -15.54
CA THR A 396 -10.57 -11.60 -16.70
C THR A 396 -12.03 -11.69 -16.29
N PHE A 397 -12.74 -10.56 -16.27
CA PHE A 397 -14.11 -10.50 -15.78
C PHE A 397 -15.07 -11.26 -16.71
N HIS A 398 -15.85 -12.17 -16.15
CA HIS A 398 -16.84 -12.99 -16.85
C HIS A 398 -18.13 -13.06 -16.04
N VAL A 399 -19.29 -13.11 -16.72
CA VAL A 399 -20.59 -13.41 -16.11
C VAL A 399 -21.12 -14.71 -16.72
N VAL A 400 -21.20 -15.75 -15.90
CA VAL A 400 -21.67 -17.09 -16.29
C VAL A 400 -23.13 -17.03 -16.69
N GLY A 401 -23.46 -17.68 -17.81
CA GLY A 401 -24.84 -17.79 -18.31
C GLY A 401 -25.28 -16.62 -19.19
N THR A 402 -24.41 -15.64 -19.46
CA THR A 402 -24.69 -14.54 -20.38
C THR A 402 -23.49 -14.22 -21.27
N GLN A 403 -23.70 -13.31 -22.21
CA GLN A 403 -22.70 -12.77 -23.12
C GLN A 403 -22.81 -11.24 -23.11
N PHE A 404 -21.72 -10.57 -23.44
CA PHE A 404 -21.66 -9.11 -23.46
C PHE A 404 -22.00 -8.60 -24.86
N ASP A 405 -23.12 -7.88 -24.99
CA ASP A 405 -23.46 -7.18 -26.24
C ASP A 405 -22.60 -5.94 -26.47
N THR A 406 -21.96 -5.44 -25.41
CA THR A 406 -21.06 -4.29 -25.41
C THR A 406 -19.86 -4.56 -24.50
N VAL A 407 -18.66 -4.29 -25.02
CA VAL A 407 -17.38 -4.35 -24.29
C VAL A 407 -16.60 -3.09 -24.63
N TRP A 408 -16.33 -2.28 -23.63
CA TRP A 408 -15.51 -1.08 -23.72
C TRP A 408 -14.28 -1.25 -22.84
N ARG A 409 -13.08 -1.03 -23.38
CA ARG A 409 -11.81 -1.24 -22.68
C ARG A 409 -10.82 -0.17 -23.09
N GLU A 410 -10.09 0.41 -22.13
CA GLU A 410 -8.97 1.33 -22.36
C GLU A 410 -9.30 2.44 -23.38
N GLY A 411 -10.47 3.07 -23.26
CA GLY A 411 -10.85 4.19 -24.13
C GLY A 411 -11.70 3.82 -25.35
N ALA A 412 -11.90 2.53 -25.65
CA ALA A 412 -12.50 2.11 -26.91
C ALA A 412 -13.57 1.01 -26.78
N TYR A 413 -14.62 1.11 -27.60
CA TYR A 413 -15.56 0.01 -27.83
C TYR A 413 -14.87 -1.10 -28.63
N VAL A 414 -14.61 -2.23 -27.97
CA VAL A 414 -14.18 -3.47 -28.63
C VAL A 414 -15.40 -4.17 -29.26
N ILE A 415 -16.55 -4.07 -28.58
CA ILE A 415 -17.85 -4.59 -29.03
C ILE A 415 -18.90 -3.54 -28.68
N ARG A 416 -19.84 -3.28 -29.61
CA ARG A 416 -20.96 -2.36 -29.36
C ARG A 416 -22.20 -2.80 -30.14
N GLY A 417 -23.29 -3.07 -29.42
CA GLY A 417 -24.62 -3.30 -30.01
C GLY A 417 -24.76 -4.63 -30.76
N GLY A 418 -24.17 -5.71 -30.24
CA GLY A 418 -24.19 -7.04 -30.85
C GLY A 418 -25.58 -7.45 -31.39
N GLY A 419 -25.76 -7.43 -32.71
CA GLY A 419 -27.05 -7.73 -33.33
C GLY A 419 -27.03 -7.73 -34.87
N SER A 420 -27.87 -8.60 -35.45
CA SER A 420 -28.00 -9.04 -36.86
C SER A 420 -26.78 -8.84 -37.76
N GLY A 421 -25.71 -9.58 -37.47
CA GLY A 421 -24.49 -9.70 -38.28
C GLY A 421 -23.17 -9.57 -37.49
N GLY A 422 -23.23 -8.98 -36.27
CA GLY A 422 -22.08 -8.81 -35.37
C GLY A 422 -21.93 -9.91 -34.30
N GLY A 423 -20.74 -9.99 -33.70
CA GLY A 423 -20.41 -10.91 -32.59
C GLY A 423 -20.56 -10.27 -31.21
N TRP A 424 -20.60 -11.11 -30.16
CA TRP A 424 -20.70 -10.72 -28.74
C TRP A 424 -19.43 -11.11 -27.98
N GLY A 425 -19.23 -10.52 -26.80
CA GLY A 425 -18.11 -10.79 -25.91
C GLY A 425 -18.44 -11.85 -24.87
N GLN A 426 -17.41 -12.52 -24.36
CA GLN A 426 -17.53 -13.46 -23.25
C GLN A 426 -16.80 -12.97 -21.99
N VAL A 427 -15.77 -12.14 -22.16
CA VAL A 427 -14.91 -11.65 -21.09
C VAL A 427 -14.53 -10.19 -21.33
N LEU A 428 -14.22 -9.48 -20.25
CA LEU A 428 -13.41 -8.27 -20.26
C LEU A 428 -12.08 -8.59 -19.57
N THR A 429 -11.02 -8.73 -20.37
CA THR A 429 -9.65 -8.93 -19.87
C THR A 429 -8.97 -7.59 -19.66
N LEU A 430 -8.50 -7.37 -18.44
CA LEU A 430 -7.79 -6.17 -17.97
C LEU A 430 -6.45 -6.60 -17.37
N GLY A 431 -5.36 -5.93 -17.75
CA GLY A 431 -4.12 -5.97 -16.99
C GLY A 431 -4.19 -5.07 -15.75
N ALA A 432 -3.19 -5.17 -14.87
CA ALA A 432 -3.09 -4.25 -13.74
C ALA A 432 -3.10 -2.79 -14.22
N ALA A 433 -3.91 -1.97 -13.55
CA ALA A 433 -4.28 -0.59 -13.88
C ALA A 433 -5.15 -0.38 -15.13
N GLU A 434 -5.56 -1.44 -15.85
CA GLU A 434 -6.51 -1.30 -16.97
C GLU A 434 -7.96 -1.25 -16.48
N GLY A 435 -8.77 -0.53 -17.25
CA GLY A 435 -10.17 -0.26 -16.96
C GLY A 435 -11.11 -0.50 -18.14
N GLY A 436 -12.36 -0.85 -17.85
CA GLY A 436 -13.39 -0.96 -18.86
C GLY A 436 -14.81 -1.08 -18.32
N PHE A 437 -15.76 -1.35 -19.20
CA PHE A 437 -17.08 -1.81 -18.82
C PHE A 437 -17.62 -2.86 -19.80
N VAL A 438 -18.53 -3.68 -19.29
CA VAL A 438 -19.33 -4.62 -20.09
C VAL A 438 -20.81 -4.32 -19.91
N GLU A 439 -21.61 -4.68 -20.92
CA GLU A 439 -23.05 -4.62 -20.81
C GLU A 439 -23.68 -5.93 -21.29
N PHE A 440 -24.74 -6.33 -20.61
CA PHE A 440 -25.53 -7.51 -20.92
C PHE A 440 -26.98 -7.34 -20.47
N THR A 441 -27.84 -8.21 -20.96
CA THR A 441 -29.26 -8.28 -20.58
C THR A 441 -29.59 -9.74 -20.21
N PRO A 442 -29.92 -10.07 -18.94
CA PRO A 442 -30.31 -11.41 -18.58
C PRO A 442 -31.73 -11.70 -19.09
N LEU A 443 -31.91 -12.83 -19.78
CA LEU A 443 -33.18 -13.19 -20.42
C LEU A 443 -34.04 -14.13 -19.56
N GLU A 444 -33.45 -14.78 -18.57
CA GLU A 444 -34.10 -15.75 -17.69
C GLU A 444 -33.78 -15.42 -16.23
N ALA A 445 -34.71 -15.72 -15.33
CA ALA A 445 -34.46 -15.63 -13.90
C ALA A 445 -33.45 -16.71 -13.47
N GLY A 446 -32.62 -16.40 -12.48
CA GLY A 446 -31.57 -17.31 -12.02
C GLY A 446 -30.42 -16.64 -11.28
N HIS A 447 -29.37 -17.40 -11.03
CA HIS A 447 -28.17 -16.92 -10.34
C HIS A 447 -27.00 -16.88 -11.34
N TYR A 448 -26.64 -15.68 -11.77
CA TYR A 448 -25.58 -15.45 -12.75
C TYR A 448 -24.29 -15.13 -11.99
N ALA A 449 -23.42 -16.13 -11.87
CA ALA A 449 -22.15 -15.94 -11.17
C ALA A 449 -21.21 -15.05 -12.00
N PHE A 450 -20.59 -14.05 -11.39
CA PHE A 450 -19.53 -13.28 -12.00
C PHE A 450 -18.18 -13.57 -11.34
N VAL A 451 -17.13 -13.67 -12.14
CA VAL A 451 -15.82 -14.18 -11.72
C VAL A 451 -14.66 -13.47 -12.41
N ASN A 452 -13.49 -13.53 -11.79
CA ASN A 452 -12.23 -13.53 -12.53
C ASN A 452 -12.03 -14.91 -13.18
N HIS A 453 -11.88 -15.00 -14.51
CA HIS A 453 -11.73 -16.27 -15.22
C HIS A 453 -10.32 -16.88 -15.09
N ALA A 454 -9.38 -16.21 -14.42
CA ALA A 454 -8.26 -16.89 -13.78
C ALA A 454 -8.78 -17.66 -12.55
N LEU A 455 -9.40 -18.82 -12.79
CA LEU A 455 -10.30 -19.47 -11.82
C LEU A 455 -9.67 -19.77 -10.46
N SER A 456 -8.38 -20.15 -10.41
CA SER A 456 -7.68 -20.37 -9.14
C SER A 456 -7.50 -19.09 -8.31
N LEU A 457 -7.52 -17.91 -8.94
CA LEU A 457 -7.58 -16.62 -8.25
C LEU A 457 -9.01 -16.26 -7.87
N ALA A 458 -10.00 -16.56 -8.72
CA ALA A 458 -11.43 -16.38 -8.40
C ALA A 458 -11.82 -17.14 -7.13
N GLU A 459 -11.33 -18.37 -6.99
CA GLU A 459 -11.52 -19.25 -5.83
C GLU A 459 -10.89 -18.71 -4.53
N LYS A 460 -10.10 -17.62 -4.60
CA LYS A 460 -9.57 -16.88 -3.46
C LYS A 460 -10.42 -15.67 -3.05
N GLY A 461 -11.53 -15.40 -3.76
CA GLY A 461 -12.54 -14.41 -3.34
C GLY A 461 -13.10 -13.49 -4.42
N GLN A 462 -12.55 -13.50 -5.63
CA GLN A 462 -13.06 -12.74 -6.79
C GLN A 462 -14.23 -13.46 -7.47
N LEU A 463 -15.32 -13.63 -6.73
CA LEU A 463 -16.56 -14.28 -7.15
C LEU A 463 -17.76 -13.54 -6.54
N GLY A 464 -18.81 -13.36 -7.33
CA GLY A 464 -20.11 -12.90 -6.86
C GLY A 464 -21.27 -13.42 -7.68
N VAL A 465 -22.49 -13.02 -7.34
CA VAL A 465 -23.72 -13.46 -8.00
C VAL A 465 -24.61 -12.27 -8.30
N PHE A 466 -25.10 -12.18 -9.54
CA PHE A 466 -26.33 -11.45 -9.84
C PHE A 466 -27.52 -12.39 -9.66
N GLU A 467 -28.41 -12.07 -8.73
CA GLU A 467 -29.69 -12.75 -8.57
C GLU A 467 -30.72 -12.04 -9.45
N VAL A 468 -31.15 -12.75 -10.50
CA VAL A 468 -32.08 -12.25 -11.52
C VAL A 468 -33.48 -12.75 -11.17
N THR A 469 -34.41 -11.82 -11.03
CA THR A 469 -35.84 -12.07 -10.78
C THR A 469 -36.71 -11.56 -11.92
N ASP A 470 -37.96 -12.00 -12.00
CA ASP A 470 -38.93 -11.56 -13.03
C ASP A 470 -39.41 -10.11 -12.87
#